data_AF-A0A3R7DAM5-F1
#
_entry.id   AF-A0A3R7DAM5-F1
#
_cell.length_a   1.000
_cell.length_b   1.000
_cell.length_c   1.000
_cell.angle_alpha   90.00
_cell.angle_beta   90.00
_cell.angle_gamma   90.00
#
_symmetry.space_group_name_H-M   'P 1'
#
loop_
_entity.id
_entity.type
_entity.pdbx_description
1 polymer ?
#
loop_
_entity_poly.entity_id
_entity_poly.type
_entity_poly.pdbx_seq_one_letter_code
_entity_poly.pdbx_strand_id
1 'polypeptide(L)' 'MQLLMGMPGVRELTEENRGLAICEHCGAAYAVRILEDGQIHPIGRDTCSCGSDDFRLLE' A
#
# COMPACT_ATOMS: atom_id res chain seq x y z
N MET A 1 -15.39 23.69 -18.11
CA MET A 1 -14.18 23.88 -17.30
C MET A 1 -14.49 23.42 -15.87
N GLN A 2 -14.44 22.11 -15.61
CA GLN A 2 -14.76 21.57 -14.28
C GLN A 2 -13.44 21.51 -13.48
N LEU A 3 -13.24 22.50 -12.61
CA LEU A 3 -12.20 22.44 -11.58
C LEU A 3 -12.60 21.36 -10.57
N LEU A 4 -12.17 20.12 -10.82
CA LEU A 4 -12.06 19.12 -9.77
C LEU A 4 -10.93 19.60 -8.86
N MET A 5 -11.29 20.36 -7.82
CA MET A 5 -10.41 20.49 -6.67
C MET A 5 -10.27 19.07 -6.09
N GLY A 6 -9.16 18.41 -6.42
CA GLY A 6 -8.84 17.08 -5.90
C GLY A 6 -8.96 17.11 -4.38
N MET A 7 -9.70 16.17 -3.81
CA MET A 7 -9.90 16.08 -2.38
C MET A 7 -8.53 15.92 -1.70
N PRO A 8 -8.08 16.86 -0.86
CA PRO A 8 -6.79 16.74 -0.20
C PRO A 8 -6.82 15.49 0.67
N GLY A 9 -5.98 14.51 0.33
CA GLY A 9 -5.89 13.21 1.00
C GLY A 9 -6.42 12.02 0.18
N VAL A 10 -7.09 12.23 -0.96
CA VAL A 10 -7.50 11.14 -1.86
C VAL A 10 -6.46 10.98 -2.97
N ARG A 11 -5.74 9.86 -2.99
CA ARG A 11 -4.85 9.46 -4.09
C ARG A 11 -5.48 8.28 -4.82
N GLU A 12 -5.56 8.37 -6.15
CA GLU A 12 -5.93 7.24 -6.98
C GLU A 12 -4.86 6.14 -6.86
N LEU A 13 -5.32 4.91 -6.67
CA LEU A 13 -4.46 3.74 -6.68
C LEU A 13 -4.78 2.95 -7.96
N THR A 14 -3.83 2.97 -8.88
CA THR A 14 -3.84 2.29 -10.18
C THR A 14 -3.39 0.83 -10.02
N GLU A 15 -3.57 0.01 -11.05
CA GLU A 15 -3.13 -1.40 -10.98
C GLU A 15 -1.61 -1.52 -10.84
N GLU A 16 -0.84 -0.63 -11.48
CA GLU A 16 0.64 -0.56 -11.39
C GLU A 16 1.18 -0.20 -10.00
N ASN A 17 0.37 0.46 -9.16
CA ASN A 17 0.78 0.87 -7.82
C ASN A 17 0.11 0.06 -6.71
N ARG A 18 -0.50 -1.08 -7.05
CA ARG A 18 -1.09 -2.04 -6.11
C ARG A 18 -0.45 -3.42 -6.28
N GLY A 19 -0.44 -4.20 -5.21
CA GLY A 19 0.04 -5.57 -5.24
C GLY A 19 -0.40 -6.38 -4.03
N LEU A 20 0.12 -7.59 -3.92
CA LEU A 20 0.06 -8.41 -2.70
C LEU A 20 1.46 -8.46 -2.09
N ALA A 21 1.55 -8.38 -0.77
CA ALA A 21 2.81 -8.56 -0.06
C ALA A 21 2.63 -9.44 1.17
N ILE A 22 3.70 -10.11 1.56
CA ILE A 22 3.78 -10.89 2.80
C ILE A 22 4.63 -10.12 3.81
N CYS A 23 4.17 -10.07 5.05
CA CYS A 23 4.98 -9.61 6.17
C CYS A 23 6.09 -10.62 6.48
N GLU A 24 7.33 -10.17 6.48
CA GLU A 24 8.51 -11.01 6.70
C GLU A 24 8.58 -11.57 8.12
N HIS A 25 7.92 -10.92 9.08
CA HIS A 25 7.97 -11.32 10.48
C HIS A 25 6.96 -12.41 10.85
N CYS A 26 5.74 -12.36 10.32
CA CYS A 26 4.66 -13.29 10.71
C CYS A 26 3.99 -14.02 9.55
N GLY A 27 4.40 -13.77 8.30
CA GLY A 27 3.87 -14.44 7.12
C GLY A 27 2.46 -14.00 6.69
N ALA A 28 1.89 -12.96 7.31
CA ALA A 28 0.56 -12.47 6.95
C ALA A 28 0.59 -11.77 5.58
N ALA A 29 -0.41 -12.05 4.74
CA ALA A 29 -0.54 -11.44 3.42
C ALA A 29 -1.49 -10.23 3.44
N TYR A 30 -1.14 -9.17 2.71
CA TYR A 30 -1.93 -7.95 2.60
C TYR A 30 -2.00 -7.47 1.15
N ALA A 31 -3.14 -6.87 0.79
CA ALA A 31 -3.18 -5.95 -0.34
C ALA A 31 -2.36 -4.71 0.03
N VAL A 32 -1.45 -4.32 -0.85
CA VAL A 32 -0.52 -3.21 -0.63
C VAL A 32 -0.63 -2.18 -1.74
N ARG A 33 -0.24 -0.95 -1.41
CA ARG A 33 0.11 0.09 -2.36
C ARG A 33 1.62 0.26 -2.38
N ILE A 34 2.16 0.50 -3.57
CA ILE A 34 3.58 0.76 -3.79
C ILE A 34 3.70 2.25 -4.04
N LEU A 35 4.47 2.93 -3.19
CA LEU A 35 4.75 4.35 -3.34
C LEU A 35 5.80 4.58 -4.43
N GLU A 36 5.91 5.81 -4.91
CA GLU A 36 6.83 6.19 -6.00
C GLU A 36 8.32 5.96 -5.64
N ASP A 37 8.64 5.93 -4.35
CA ASP A 37 9.98 5.61 -3.82
C ASP A 37 10.19 4.10 -3.58
N GLY A 38 9.21 3.27 -3.93
CA GLY A 38 9.24 1.82 -3.74
C GLY A 38 8.80 1.35 -2.35
N GLN A 39 8.41 2.25 -1.44
CA GLN A 39 7.87 1.84 -0.14
C GLN A 39 6.56 1.07 -0.30
N ILE A 40 6.44 -0.04 0.44
CA ILE A 40 5.28 -0.91 0.42
C ILE A 40 4.42 -0.60 1.64
N HIS A 41 3.18 -0.19 1.41
CA HIS A 41 2.23 0.09 2.48
C HIS A 41 0.99 -0.79 2.38
N PRO A 42 0.56 -1.46 3.46
CA PRO A 42 -0.72 -2.16 3.48
C PRO A 42 -1.87 -1.19 3.25
N ILE A 43 -2.87 -1.65 2.50
CA ILE A 43 -4.09 -0.88 2.27
C ILE A 43 -5.01 -1.04 3.47
N GLY A 44 -5.50 0.09 3.99
CA GLY A 44 -6.47 0.12 5.08
C GLY A 44 -5.86 0.11 6.49
N ARG A 45 -4.53 0.17 6.62
CA ARG A 45 -3.81 0.30 7.91
C ARG A 45 -2.34 0.69 7.71
N ASP A 46 -1.67 1.05 8.80
CA ASP A 46 -0.29 1.56 8.75
C ASP A 46 0.80 0.48 8.72
N THR A 47 0.70 -0.56 9.57
CA THR A 47 1.74 -1.61 9.72
C THR A 47 1.16 -3.00 9.48
N CYS A 48 1.82 -4.11 9.87
CA CYS A 48 1.32 -5.50 9.97
C CYS A 48 0.59 -5.74 11.31
N SER A 49 -0.30 -6.73 11.41
CA SER A 49 -1.08 -6.98 12.64
C SER A 49 -0.18 -7.44 13.78
N CYS A 50 1.01 -7.94 13.46
CA CYS A 50 2.05 -8.28 14.42
C CYS A 50 2.91 -7.07 14.85
N GLY A 51 2.69 -5.89 14.27
CA GLY A 51 3.42 -4.65 14.57
C GLY A 51 4.59 -4.34 13.64
N SER A 52 5.03 -5.29 12.79
CA SER A 52 6.11 -5.07 11.81
C SER A 52 5.66 -4.24 10.61
N ASP A 53 6.55 -3.46 10.02
CA ASP A 53 6.38 -2.75 8.74
C ASP A 53 7.19 -3.35 7.59
N ASP A 54 7.79 -4.53 7.82
CA ASP A 54 8.65 -5.20 6.84
C ASP A 54 7.82 -6.14 5.96
N PHE A 55 7.73 -5.78 4.68
CA PHE A 55 6.92 -6.46 3.68
C PHE A 55 7.72 -6.80 2.42
N ARG A 56 7.48 -8.00 1.87
CA ARG A 56 7.98 -8.43 0.56
C ARG A 56 6.82 -8.57 -0.42
N LEU A 57 6.91 -7.92 -1.58
CA LEU A 57 5.96 -8.10 -2.68
C LEU A 57 5.93 -9.56 -3.16
N LEU A 58 4.74 -10.01 -3.53
CA LEU A 58 4.50 -11.26 -4.25
C LEU A 58 4.31 -10.96 -5.73
N GLU A 59 4.92 -11.79 -6.57
CA GLU A 59 4.90 -11.71 -8.03
C GLU A 59 3.57 -12.19 -8.62
#